data_AF-A0A934QX71-F1
#
_entry.id   AF-A0A934QX71-F1
#
_cell.length_a   1.000
_cell.length_b   1.000
_cell.length_c   1.000
_cell.angle_alpha   90.00
_cell.angle_beta   90.00
_cell.angle_gamma   90.00
#
_symmetry.space_group_name_H-M   'P 1'
#
loop_
_entity.id
_entity.type
_entity.pdbx_description
1 polymer ?
#
loop_
_entity_poly.entity_id
_entity_poly.type
_entity_poly.pdbx_seq_one_letter_code
_entity_poly.pdbx_strand_id
1 'polypeptide(L)'
;MTRQSASRECARCGTWTTTVMLPTGPICYRCRRHLAYHPAVCPECFELRPIAYPSTSTYNVLVCAGCADEESVFACAGCGREDNPCGATRCARCILSERLTGLLADPGTGSIHAELVPLYDELAGARRPQSVITWLQKPPATGRRLLALMAHGELPISHDTFRALPADRSHNYLRELLTGAGVLPAYHPPIEQMERWLDATLAPLGVEDAGLVGRYARWHLLRHLRRSAERGELTKSAIYGARTNINGAVRLGQWAARQGTTITALTQPQLESYLAEYPGARDSQQRFVAWPGRARANRNVTIPWRGATSPEVIVTDTDHWEQINRLLHDERIALYARIGGLFTLLFAQPLQTIVAMRVDQVTRRDAARSGRPDPPSPHPSRRPVDREHRPRLAVPR
;
A
#
# COMPACT_ATOMS: atom_id res chain seq x y z
N MET A 1 41.33 9.33 28.27
CA MET A 1 41.02 9.44 29.72
C MET A 1 39.84 8.54 30.04
N THR A 2 40.10 7.43 30.71
CA THR A 2 39.15 6.39 31.12
C THR A 2 38.23 6.92 32.22
N ARG A 3 37.00 7.33 31.89
CA ARG A 3 35.96 7.68 32.88
C ARG A 3 35.60 6.40 33.67
N GLN A 4 36.17 6.23 34.86
CA GLN A 4 35.81 5.17 35.80
C GLN A 4 34.32 5.26 36.12
N SER A 5 33.58 4.21 35.76
CA SER A 5 32.16 4.04 36.05
C SER A 5 31.95 3.72 37.54
N ALA A 6 32.00 4.75 38.39
CA ALA A 6 31.58 4.62 39.78
C ALA A 6 30.05 4.50 39.85
N SER A 7 29.55 3.46 40.52
CA SER A 7 28.12 3.37 40.82
C SER A 7 27.74 4.48 41.80
N ARG A 8 26.75 5.30 41.42
CA ARG A 8 26.23 6.41 42.21
C ARG A 8 24.71 6.41 42.14
N GLU A 9 24.07 7.07 43.09
CA GLU A 9 22.63 7.33 43.04
C GLU A 9 22.30 8.27 41.88
N CYS A 10 21.31 7.91 41.06
CA CYS A 10 20.84 8.76 39.97
C CYS A 10 20.03 9.95 40.50
N ALA A 11 20.46 11.18 40.22
CA ALA A 11 19.79 12.42 40.64
C ALA A 11 18.35 12.56 40.11
N ARG A 12 17.95 11.81 39.07
CA ARG A 12 16.57 11.84 38.54
C ARG A 12 15.66 10.72 39.03
N CYS A 13 16.19 9.54 39.35
CA CYS A 13 15.36 8.37 39.67
C CYS A 13 15.76 7.63 40.95
N GLY A 14 16.78 8.09 41.68
CA GLY A 14 17.26 7.50 42.94
C GLY A 14 17.91 6.13 42.81
N THR A 15 18.08 5.60 41.58
CA THR A 15 18.63 4.25 41.41
C THR A 15 20.15 4.25 41.49
N TRP A 16 20.73 3.37 42.31
CA TRP A 16 22.18 3.18 42.40
C TRP A 16 22.70 2.33 41.25
N THR A 17 23.43 2.94 40.32
CA THR A 17 23.93 2.25 39.13
C THR A 17 25.07 3.04 38.49
N THR A 18 25.62 2.55 37.38
CA THR A 18 26.57 3.31 36.58
C THR A 18 25.92 4.58 36.05
N THR A 19 26.51 5.72 36.36
CA THR A 19 26.00 7.04 35.99
C THR A 19 27.01 7.82 35.14
N VAL A 20 26.50 8.78 34.37
CA VAL A 20 27.30 9.85 33.77
C VAL A 20 27.07 11.13 34.56
N MET A 21 28.11 11.93 34.75
CA MET A 21 28.01 13.20 35.47
C MET A 21 27.44 14.29 34.56
N LEU A 22 26.45 15.02 35.06
CA LEU A 22 26.01 16.32 34.56
C LEU A 22 26.27 17.38 35.63
N PRO A 23 26.26 18.69 35.28
CA PRO A 23 26.29 19.76 36.27
C PRO A 23 25.14 19.69 37.29
N THR A 24 24.00 19.12 36.89
CA THR A 24 22.81 18.89 37.73
C THR A 24 22.90 17.61 38.59
N GLY A 25 23.97 16.82 38.45
CA GLY A 25 24.20 15.59 39.19
C GLY A 25 24.34 14.34 38.32
N PRO A 26 24.70 13.18 38.92
CA PRO A 26 24.85 11.91 38.21
C PRO A 26 23.52 11.40 37.64
N ILE A 27 23.48 10.97 36.38
CA ILE A 27 22.30 10.36 35.76
C ILE A 27 22.59 8.94 35.24
N CYS A 28 21.65 8.01 35.46
CA CYS A 28 21.78 6.64 34.97
C CYS A 28 21.51 6.53 33.46
N TYR A 29 21.94 5.42 32.85
CA TYR A 29 21.72 5.14 31.42
C TYR A 29 20.23 5.22 31.00
N ARG A 30 19.30 4.72 31.84
CA ARG A 30 17.86 4.77 31.56
C ARG A 30 17.32 6.21 31.52
N CYS A 31 17.68 7.04 32.51
CA CYS A 31 17.29 8.45 32.56
C CYS A 31 17.92 9.27 31.44
N ARG A 32 19.19 9.00 31.11
CA ARG A 32 19.87 9.60 29.95
C ARG A 32 19.14 9.27 28.65
N ARG A 33 18.81 7.99 28.45
CA ARG A 33 18.07 7.53 27.26
C ARG A 33 16.70 8.18 27.18
N HIS A 34 15.98 8.28 28.30
CA HIS A 34 14.68 8.95 28.35
C HIS A 34 14.78 10.42 27.93
N LEU A 35 15.74 11.20 28.45
CA LEU A 35 15.96 12.59 28.03
C LEU A 35 16.26 12.72 26.53
N ALA A 36 17.06 11.82 25.98
CA ALA A 36 17.40 11.83 24.56
C ALA A 36 16.21 11.47 23.63
N TYR A 37 15.28 10.62 24.08
CA TYR A 37 14.08 10.27 23.31
C TYR A 37 12.90 11.23 23.52
N HIS A 38 12.96 12.08 24.54
CA HIS A 38 11.96 13.09 24.84
C HIS A 38 12.62 14.48 24.89
N PRO A 39 13.18 14.95 23.76
CA PRO A 39 13.74 16.29 23.71
C PRO A 39 12.64 17.34 23.86
N ALA A 40 13.02 18.53 24.33
CA ALA A 40 12.15 19.68 24.45
C ALA A 40 12.76 20.88 23.70
N VAL A 41 11.92 21.87 23.38
CA VAL A 41 12.38 23.12 22.77
C VAL A 41 13.24 23.85 23.80
N CYS A 42 14.49 24.14 23.45
CA CYS A 42 15.38 24.88 24.33
C CYS A 42 14.86 26.32 24.51
N PRO A 43 14.77 26.84 25.75
CA PRO A 43 14.24 28.18 25.99
C PRO A 43 15.15 29.31 25.47
N GLU A 44 16.41 29.01 25.12
CA GLU A 44 17.37 30.01 24.62
C GLU A 44 17.59 29.93 23.11
N CYS A 45 17.88 28.74 22.55
CA CYS A 45 18.11 28.59 21.12
C CYS A 45 16.90 28.13 20.31
N PHE A 46 15.77 27.82 20.98
CA PHE A 46 14.51 27.36 20.37
C PHE A 46 14.62 26.08 19.53
N GLU A 47 15.74 25.37 19.60
CA GLU A 47 15.95 24.08 18.93
C GLU A 47 15.46 22.91 19.79
N LEU A 48 15.00 21.84 19.14
CA LEU A 48 14.56 20.62 19.82
C LEU A 48 15.79 19.81 20.27
N ARG A 49 16.07 19.80 21.57
CA ARG A 49 17.31 19.22 22.15
C ARG A 49 17.04 18.51 23.47
N PRO A 50 17.93 17.61 23.94
CA PRO A 50 17.88 17.13 25.31
C PRO A 50 18.17 18.28 26.29
N ILE A 51 17.19 18.61 27.12
CA ILE A 51 17.28 19.71 28.09
C ILE A 51 17.69 19.14 29.44
N ALA A 52 18.93 19.42 29.86
CA ALA A 52 19.54 18.78 31.04
C ALA A 52 20.64 19.61 31.74
N TYR A 53 21.01 20.77 31.17
CA TYR A 53 22.12 21.59 31.65
C TYR A 53 21.58 22.90 32.24
N PRO A 54 22.17 23.43 33.32
CA PRO A 54 21.76 24.73 33.85
C PRO A 54 22.14 25.84 32.87
N SER A 55 21.26 26.83 32.70
CA SER A 55 21.55 28.03 31.92
C SER A 55 22.63 28.87 32.62
N THR A 56 23.53 29.43 31.82
CA THR A 56 24.52 30.43 32.25
C THR A 56 23.93 31.84 32.34
N SER A 57 22.80 32.08 31.66
CA SER A 57 22.17 33.39 31.52
C SER A 57 20.97 33.58 32.45
N THR A 58 20.26 32.50 32.79
CA THR A 58 19.03 32.54 33.59
C THR A 58 19.08 31.54 34.74
N TYR A 59 18.93 32.05 35.96
CA TYR A 59 18.92 31.21 37.16
C TYR A 59 17.75 30.20 37.14
N ASN A 60 18.03 28.96 37.54
CA ASN A 60 17.05 27.87 37.66
C ASN A 60 16.31 27.49 36.36
N VAL A 61 16.92 27.77 35.20
CA VAL A 61 16.42 27.30 33.89
C VAL A 61 17.34 26.22 33.36
N LEU A 62 16.76 25.15 32.80
CA LEU A 62 17.51 24.13 32.08
C LEU A 62 17.49 24.40 30.58
N VAL A 63 18.65 24.21 29.94
CA VAL A 63 18.90 24.42 28.51
C VAL A 63 19.60 23.20 27.91
N CYS A 64 19.84 23.26 26.59
CA CYS A 64 20.65 22.26 25.90
C CYS A 64 22.15 22.46 26.19
N ALA A 65 22.97 21.45 25.89
CA ALA A 65 24.41 21.49 26.16
C ALA A 65 25.11 22.70 25.50
N GLY A 66 24.75 23.00 24.25
CA GLY A 66 25.35 24.12 23.51
C GLY A 66 25.06 25.50 24.10
N CYS A 67 23.87 25.71 24.66
CA CYS A 67 23.54 26.98 25.34
C CYS A 67 24.20 27.09 26.72
N ALA A 68 24.48 25.96 27.38
CA ALA A 68 25.20 25.91 28.64
C ALA A 68 26.74 25.96 28.48
N ASP A 69 27.25 26.00 27.24
CA ASP A 69 28.68 25.87 26.91
C ASP A 69 29.33 24.59 27.49
N GLU A 70 28.56 23.49 27.48
CA GLU A 70 28.95 22.21 28.07
C GLU A 70 29.10 21.11 27.00
N GLU A 71 29.96 20.14 27.26
CA GLU A 71 30.06 18.95 26.40
C GLU A 71 28.81 18.09 26.57
N SER A 72 28.10 17.83 25.46
CA SER A 72 26.89 17.03 25.53
C SER A 72 27.16 15.57 25.84
N VAL A 73 26.73 15.11 27.02
CA VAL A 73 26.73 13.69 27.37
C VAL A 73 25.75 12.89 26.48
N PHE A 74 24.90 13.51 25.67
CA PHE A 74 23.99 12.83 24.75
C PHE A 74 24.57 12.69 23.34
N ALA A 75 25.61 13.45 23.01
CA ALA A 75 26.20 13.45 21.69
C ALA A 75 26.78 12.08 21.31
N CYS A 76 26.51 11.68 20.07
CA CYS A 76 27.13 10.54 19.45
C CYS A 76 28.61 10.83 19.21
N ALA A 77 29.50 9.96 19.69
CA ALA A 77 30.94 10.08 19.47
C ALA A 77 31.36 10.02 18.00
N GLY A 78 30.48 9.54 17.10
CA GLY A 78 30.75 9.48 15.66
C GLY A 78 30.27 10.71 14.86
N CYS A 79 29.11 11.28 15.21
CA CYS A 79 28.49 12.33 14.39
C CYS A 79 27.97 13.54 15.17
N GLY A 80 28.20 13.59 16.49
CA GLY A 80 27.76 14.69 17.36
C GLY A 80 26.25 14.77 17.63
N ARG A 81 25.42 14.03 16.89
CA ARG A 81 23.96 14.04 17.09
C ARG A 81 23.56 13.52 18.46
N GLU A 82 22.53 14.13 19.04
CA GLU A 82 22.04 13.84 20.40
C GLU A 82 20.73 13.04 20.40
N ASP A 83 20.18 12.75 19.22
CA ASP A 83 18.96 11.98 19.03
C ASP A 83 19.24 10.49 18.85
N ASN A 84 18.21 9.68 19.10
CA ASN A 84 18.23 8.25 18.77
C ASN A 84 19.42 7.46 19.37
N PRO A 85 19.74 7.56 20.68
CA PRO A 85 20.89 6.86 21.27
C PRO A 85 20.76 5.34 21.12
N CYS A 86 21.87 4.69 20.80
CA CYS A 86 21.98 3.24 20.64
C CYS A 86 23.26 2.74 21.31
N GLY A 87 23.12 2.14 22.49
CA GLY A 87 24.27 1.85 23.36
C GLY A 87 24.77 3.09 24.08
N ALA A 88 26.00 3.04 24.60
CA ALA A 88 26.52 4.04 25.52
C ALA A 88 27.02 5.34 24.87
N THR A 89 27.58 5.28 23.65
CA THR A 89 28.32 6.42 23.05
C THR A 89 27.96 6.70 21.60
N ARG A 90 27.05 5.93 21.00
CA ARG A 90 26.72 6.02 19.56
C ARG A 90 25.23 6.23 19.37
N CYS A 91 24.84 6.90 18.29
CA CYS A 91 23.45 6.97 17.86
C CYS A 91 23.10 5.79 16.94
N ALA A 92 21.81 5.48 16.86
CA ALA A 92 21.28 4.42 16.02
C ALA A 92 21.60 4.62 14.53
N ARG A 93 21.70 5.87 14.05
CA ARG A 93 22.07 6.15 12.65
C ARG A 93 23.51 5.74 12.33
N CYS A 94 24.47 6.09 13.20
CA CYS A 94 25.87 5.68 13.02
C CYS A 94 26.01 4.15 13.08
N ILE A 95 25.39 3.51 14.07
CA ILE A 95 25.41 2.04 14.18
C ILE A 95 24.75 1.38 12.97
N LEU A 96 23.64 1.93 12.48
CA LEU A 96 22.98 1.41 11.29
C LEU A 96 23.87 1.55 10.06
N SER A 97 24.46 2.72 9.83
CA SER A 97 25.35 2.97 8.69
C SER A 97 26.55 2.03 8.70
N GLU A 98 27.17 1.83 9.86
CA GLU A 98 28.29 0.89 10.05
C GLU A 98 27.88 -0.55 9.73
N ARG A 99 26.69 -0.98 10.21
CA ARG A 99 26.17 -2.33 9.94
C ARG A 99 25.76 -2.53 8.49
N LEU A 100 25.16 -1.53 7.85
CA LEU A 100 24.79 -1.58 6.44
C LEU A 100 26.04 -1.63 5.57
N THR A 101 27.04 -0.80 5.87
CA THR A 101 28.32 -0.81 5.16
C THR A 101 28.99 -2.18 5.31
N GLY A 102 29.12 -2.70 6.53
CA GLY A 102 29.70 -4.03 6.75
C GLY A 102 28.88 -5.20 6.19
N LEU A 103 27.63 -4.98 5.79
CA LEU A 103 26.77 -5.99 5.16
C LEU A 103 26.79 -5.93 3.64
N LEU A 104 26.85 -4.72 3.07
CA LEU A 104 26.63 -4.46 1.65
C LEU A 104 27.89 -4.07 0.89
N ALA A 105 28.95 -3.66 1.60
CA ALA A 105 30.23 -3.37 0.99
C ALA A 105 30.98 -4.67 0.68
N ASP A 106 31.54 -4.74 -0.50
CA ASP A 106 32.45 -5.81 -0.88
C ASP A 106 33.75 -5.73 -0.03
N PRO A 107 34.22 -6.84 0.57
CA PRO A 107 35.40 -6.81 1.44
C PRO A 107 36.70 -6.43 0.74
N GLY A 108 36.81 -6.65 -0.58
CA GLY A 108 38.02 -6.36 -1.35
C GLY A 108 38.09 -4.90 -1.82
N THR A 109 36.97 -4.35 -2.25
CA THR A 109 36.88 -2.99 -2.83
C THR A 109 36.37 -1.95 -1.85
N GLY A 110 35.76 -2.37 -0.74
CA GLY A 110 35.09 -1.48 0.22
C GLY A 110 33.86 -0.76 -0.34
N SER A 111 33.45 -1.09 -1.57
CA SER A 111 32.39 -0.41 -2.30
C SER A 111 31.08 -1.20 -2.23
N ILE A 112 29.96 -0.50 -2.19
CA ILE A 112 28.63 -1.12 -2.20
C ILE A 112 28.27 -1.49 -3.65
N HIS A 113 27.67 -2.67 -3.84
CA HIS A 113 27.15 -3.09 -5.14
C HIS A 113 26.24 -2.00 -5.75
N ALA A 114 26.50 -1.59 -6.99
CA ALA A 114 25.86 -0.42 -7.61
C ALA A 114 24.32 -0.46 -7.56
N GLU A 115 23.72 -1.63 -7.84
CA GLU A 115 22.27 -1.82 -7.76
C GLU A 115 21.69 -1.70 -6.35
N LEU A 116 22.49 -1.89 -5.28
CA LEU A 116 22.04 -1.83 -3.88
C LEU A 116 22.24 -0.45 -3.24
N VAL A 117 22.89 0.50 -3.93
CA VAL A 117 23.06 1.87 -3.43
C VAL A 117 21.72 2.54 -3.07
N PRO A 118 20.66 2.48 -3.90
CA PRO A 118 19.36 3.06 -3.54
C PRO A 118 18.78 2.48 -2.25
N LEU A 119 18.94 1.16 -2.04
CA LEU A 119 18.52 0.52 -0.80
C LEU A 119 19.35 0.99 0.39
N TYR A 120 20.66 1.11 0.24
CA TYR A 120 21.54 1.60 1.29
C TYR A 120 21.10 3.00 1.76
N ASP A 121 20.88 3.92 0.81
CA ASP A 121 20.47 5.29 1.11
C ASP A 121 19.10 5.35 1.79
N GLU A 122 18.14 4.57 1.30
CA GLU A 122 16.79 4.47 1.88
C GLU A 122 16.83 3.96 3.33
N LEU A 123 17.62 2.91 3.58
CA LEU A 123 17.75 2.32 4.91
C LEU A 123 18.54 3.24 5.87
N ALA A 124 19.63 3.86 5.41
CA ALA A 124 20.43 4.78 6.21
C ALA A 124 19.66 6.09 6.53
N GLY A 125 18.82 6.53 5.60
CA GLY A 125 17.94 7.70 5.74
C GLY A 125 16.71 7.46 6.62
N ALA A 126 16.35 6.20 6.90
CA ALA A 126 15.11 5.83 7.59
C ALA A 126 14.81 6.68 8.83
N ARG A 127 13.55 7.13 8.96
CA ARG A 127 13.10 7.96 10.11
C ARG A 127 13.28 7.25 11.45
N ARG A 128 13.19 5.92 11.48
CA ARG A 128 13.34 5.07 12.68
C ARG A 128 14.48 4.07 12.49
N PRO A 129 15.75 4.48 12.68
CA PRO A 129 16.90 3.61 12.45
C PRO A 129 16.91 2.36 13.35
N GLN A 130 16.34 2.43 14.56
CA GLN A 130 16.26 1.26 15.45
C GLN A 130 15.39 0.13 14.86
N SER A 131 14.35 0.48 14.09
CA SER A 131 13.49 -0.50 13.43
C SER A 131 14.26 -1.28 12.36
N VAL A 132 15.10 -0.59 11.58
CA VAL A 132 15.96 -1.23 10.57
C VAL A 132 17.02 -2.11 11.24
N ILE A 133 17.68 -1.59 12.29
CA ILE A 133 18.62 -2.38 13.11
C ILE A 133 17.97 -3.67 13.61
N THR A 134 16.75 -3.57 14.16
CA THR A 134 16.02 -4.71 14.70
C THR A 134 15.67 -5.71 13.60
N TRP A 135 15.18 -5.23 12.46
CA TRP A 135 14.84 -6.06 11.31
C TRP A 135 16.05 -6.85 10.79
N LEU A 136 17.23 -6.22 10.68
CA LEU A 136 18.46 -6.88 10.25
C LEU A 136 18.93 -7.98 11.22
N GLN A 137 18.53 -7.93 12.48
CA GLN A 137 18.96 -8.87 13.52
C GLN A 137 17.90 -9.92 13.86
N LYS A 138 16.63 -9.67 13.57
CA LYS A 138 15.53 -10.54 14.02
C LYS A 138 15.59 -11.90 13.32
N PRO A 139 15.68 -13.03 14.05
CA PRO A 139 15.65 -14.36 13.45
C PRO A 139 14.39 -14.59 12.60
N PRO A 140 14.49 -15.28 11.44
CA PRO A 140 15.67 -15.96 10.90
C PRO A 140 16.66 -15.06 10.13
N ALA A 141 16.50 -13.73 10.19
CA ALA A 141 17.35 -12.74 9.51
C ALA A 141 17.46 -12.95 7.98
N THR A 142 16.40 -13.47 7.35
CA THR A 142 16.33 -13.74 5.90
C THR A 142 16.72 -12.52 5.07
N GLY A 143 16.21 -11.34 5.41
CA GLY A 143 16.53 -10.09 4.71
C GLY A 143 18.04 -9.82 4.70
N ARG A 144 18.67 -9.85 5.89
CA ARG A 144 20.12 -9.67 6.03
C ARG A 144 20.91 -10.71 5.23
N ARG A 145 20.55 -11.99 5.34
CA ARG A 145 21.26 -13.08 4.65
C ARG A 145 21.20 -12.92 3.13
N LEU A 146 20.02 -12.68 2.58
CA LEU A 146 19.84 -12.52 1.14
C LEU A 146 20.51 -11.25 0.62
N LEU A 147 20.47 -10.16 1.38
CA LEU A 147 21.18 -8.92 1.02
C LEU A 147 22.70 -9.12 0.96
N ALA A 148 23.29 -9.90 1.89
CA ALA A 148 24.70 -10.23 1.83
C ALA A 148 25.03 -11.03 0.56
N LEU A 149 24.27 -12.07 0.25
CA LEU A 149 24.47 -12.88 -0.96
C LEU A 149 24.33 -12.03 -2.24
N MET A 150 23.37 -11.11 -2.27
CA MET A 150 23.19 -10.18 -3.39
C MET A 150 24.35 -9.20 -3.51
N ALA A 151 24.83 -8.64 -2.38
CA ALA A 151 25.94 -7.70 -2.36
C ALA A 151 27.26 -8.33 -2.85
N HIS A 152 27.48 -9.61 -2.54
CA HIS A 152 28.64 -10.38 -3.00
C HIS A 152 28.47 -10.98 -4.41
N GLY A 153 27.35 -10.72 -5.10
CA GLY A 153 27.08 -11.26 -6.43
C GLY A 153 26.79 -12.77 -6.47
N GLU A 154 26.63 -13.42 -5.31
CA GLU A 154 26.30 -14.85 -5.19
C GLU A 154 24.81 -15.13 -5.49
N LEU A 155 23.97 -14.10 -5.41
CA LEU A 155 22.54 -14.19 -5.69
C LEU A 155 22.10 -13.05 -6.62
N PRO A 156 21.55 -13.35 -7.82
CA PRO A 156 21.11 -12.32 -8.75
C PRO A 156 20.01 -11.42 -8.14
N ILE A 157 20.12 -10.10 -8.38
CA ILE A 157 19.13 -9.11 -7.95
C ILE A 157 18.03 -9.04 -9.01
N SER A 158 17.06 -9.96 -8.95
CA SER A 158 15.97 -10.02 -9.92
C SER A 158 14.67 -10.55 -9.34
N HIS A 159 13.55 -10.30 -10.01
CA HIS A 159 12.29 -10.93 -9.64
C HIS A 159 12.28 -12.46 -9.81
N ASP A 160 13.09 -13.01 -10.72
CA ASP A 160 13.18 -14.45 -10.94
C ASP A 160 13.84 -15.15 -9.75
N THR A 161 14.82 -14.52 -9.11
CA THR A 161 15.36 -14.98 -7.82
C THR A 161 14.24 -15.16 -6.79
N PHE A 162 13.37 -14.17 -6.63
CA PHE A 162 12.23 -14.27 -5.71
C PHE A 162 11.14 -15.24 -6.17
N ARG A 163 11.10 -15.59 -7.45
CA ARG A 163 10.18 -16.61 -7.97
C ARG A 163 10.60 -18.02 -7.53
N ALA A 164 11.91 -18.26 -7.40
CA ALA A 164 12.50 -19.52 -6.95
C ALA A 164 12.58 -19.64 -5.42
N LEU A 165 12.63 -18.52 -4.70
CA LEU A 165 12.65 -18.49 -3.23
C LEU A 165 11.27 -18.83 -2.62
N PRO A 166 11.23 -19.27 -1.34
CA PRO A 166 9.98 -19.51 -0.63
C PRO A 166 9.05 -18.29 -0.64
N ALA A 167 7.75 -18.53 -0.85
CA ALA A 167 6.74 -17.46 -0.91
C ALA A 167 6.25 -16.98 0.47
N ASP A 168 7.11 -17.00 1.49
CA ASP A 168 6.76 -16.57 2.84
C ASP A 168 6.86 -15.05 3.05
N ARG A 169 6.38 -14.58 4.20
CA ARG A 169 6.33 -13.16 4.55
C ARG A 169 7.70 -12.47 4.50
N SER A 170 8.77 -13.17 4.88
CA SER A 170 10.11 -12.57 4.97
C SER A 170 10.71 -12.31 3.59
N HIS A 171 10.58 -13.29 2.68
CA HIS A 171 11.03 -13.16 1.29
C HIS A 171 10.21 -12.12 0.53
N ASN A 172 8.88 -12.15 0.69
CA ASN A 172 8.01 -11.16 0.07
C ASN A 172 8.30 -9.74 0.59
N TYR A 173 8.53 -9.57 1.89
CA TYR A 173 8.91 -8.28 2.47
C TYR A 173 10.22 -7.74 1.89
N LEU A 174 11.25 -8.58 1.75
CA LEU A 174 12.51 -8.15 1.14
C LEU A 174 12.30 -7.73 -0.31
N ARG A 175 11.51 -8.49 -1.08
CA ARG A 175 11.19 -8.17 -2.47
C ARG A 175 10.48 -6.81 -2.59
N GLU A 176 9.48 -6.58 -1.74
CA GLU A 176 8.75 -5.31 -1.68
C GLU A 176 9.68 -4.16 -1.28
N LEU A 177 10.59 -4.38 -0.32
CA LEU A 177 11.57 -3.39 0.10
C LEU A 177 12.53 -3.02 -1.05
N LEU A 178 13.07 -4.00 -1.76
CA LEU A 178 13.93 -3.77 -2.93
C LEU A 178 13.19 -3.04 -4.05
N THR A 179 11.91 -3.37 -4.27
CA THR A 179 11.07 -2.69 -5.25
C THR A 179 10.79 -1.24 -4.84
N GLY A 180 10.45 -1.03 -3.56
CA GLY A 180 10.16 0.29 -3.00
C GLY A 180 11.39 1.22 -2.99
N ALA A 181 12.58 0.65 -2.81
CA ALA A 181 13.85 1.37 -2.93
C ALA A 181 14.30 1.59 -4.38
N GLY A 182 13.57 1.07 -5.37
CA GLY A 182 13.91 1.20 -6.80
C GLY A 182 15.04 0.27 -7.28
N VAL A 183 15.46 -0.70 -6.47
CA VAL A 183 16.45 -1.72 -6.85
C VAL A 183 15.86 -2.72 -7.84
N LEU A 184 14.63 -3.16 -7.57
CA LEU A 184 13.88 -4.00 -8.50
C LEU A 184 12.87 -3.16 -9.29
N PRO A 185 12.58 -3.53 -10.56
CA PRO A 185 11.47 -2.94 -11.29
C PRO A 185 10.15 -3.01 -10.51
N ALA A 186 9.26 -2.06 -10.76
CA ALA A 186 7.94 -2.10 -10.16
C ALA A 186 7.20 -3.39 -10.57
N TYR A 187 6.70 -4.14 -9.58
CA TYR A 187 5.85 -5.30 -9.82
C TYR A 187 4.54 -5.19 -9.04
N HIS A 188 3.54 -5.93 -9.50
CA HIS A 188 2.25 -5.99 -8.84
C HIS A 188 2.02 -7.42 -8.33
N PRO A 189 2.26 -7.69 -7.03
CA PRO A 189 2.09 -9.02 -6.44
C PRO A 189 0.76 -9.70 -6.80
N PRO A 190 -0.39 -8.98 -6.84
CA PRO A 190 -1.66 -9.61 -7.22
C PRO A 190 -1.70 -10.11 -8.67
N ILE A 191 -0.99 -9.45 -9.59
CA ILE A 191 -0.91 -9.86 -10.99
C ILE A 191 -0.04 -11.12 -11.12
N GLU A 192 1.10 -11.18 -10.43
CA GLU A 192 1.94 -12.39 -10.46
C GLU A 192 1.26 -13.59 -9.79
N GLN A 193 0.58 -13.37 -8.67
CA GLN A 193 -0.18 -14.43 -8.01
C GLN A 193 -1.31 -14.93 -8.92
N MET A 194 -1.91 -14.06 -9.74
CA MET A 194 -2.91 -14.43 -10.73
C MET A 194 -2.34 -15.38 -11.78
N GLU A 195 -1.10 -15.19 -12.23
CA GLU A 195 -0.47 -16.07 -13.22
C GLU A 195 -0.26 -17.48 -12.66
N ARG A 196 0.34 -17.61 -11.47
CA ARG A 196 0.50 -18.91 -10.81
C ARG A 196 -0.85 -19.60 -10.55
N TRP A 197 -1.84 -18.81 -10.14
CA TRP A 197 -3.19 -19.30 -9.93
C TRP A 197 -3.87 -19.73 -11.23
N LEU A 198 -3.63 -19.04 -12.34
CA LEU A 198 -4.22 -19.35 -13.65
C LEU A 198 -3.81 -20.75 -14.09
N ASP A 199 -2.53 -21.10 -14.02
CA ASP A 199 -2.05 -22.42 -14.45
C ASP A 199 -2.70 -23.55 -13.66
N ALA A 200 -2.79 -23.42 -12.33
CA ALA A 200 -3.50 -24.38 -11.48
C ALA A 200 -5.01 -24.45 -11.78
N THR A 201 -5.62 -23.31 -12.11
CA THR A 201 -7.07 -23.22 -12.39
C THR A 201 -7.43 -23.81 -13.75
N LEU A 202 -6.51 -23.82 -14.72
CA LEU A 202 -6.72 -24.40 -16.04
C LEU A 202 -6.47 -25.91 -16.08
N ALA A 203 -5.75 -26.47 -15.12
CA ALA A 203 -5.39 -27.89 -15.08
C ALA A 203 -6.57 -28.89 -15.21
N PRO A 204 -7.78 -28.60 -14.70
CA PRO A 204 -8.93 -29.52 -14.86
C PRO A 204 -9.57 -29.53 -16.25
N LEU A 205 -9.19 -28.62 -17.16
CA LEU A 205 -9.80 -28.50 -18.48
C LEU A 205 -9.09 -29.38 -19.52
N GLY A 206 -9.82 -29.76 -20.57
CA GLY A 206 -9.21 -30.34 -21.77
C GLY A 206 -8.25 -29.36 -22.45
N VAL A 207 -7.26 -29.87 -23.18
CA VAL A 207 -6.16 -29.09 -23.78
C VAL A 207 -6.67 -27.91 -24.63
N GLU A 208 -7.73 -28.12 -25.40
CA GLU A 208 -8.32 -27.08 -26.25
C GLU A 208 -8.93 -25.92 -25.43
N ASP A 209 -9.79 -26.24 -24.47
CA ASP A 209 -10.45 -25.25 -23.61
C ASP A 209 -9.44 -24.55 -22.68
N ALA A 210 -8.48 -25.29 -22.11
CA ALA A 210 -7.37 -24.73 -21.34
C ALA A 210 -6.57 -23.72 -22.16
N GLY A 211 -6.26 -24.05 -23.41
CA GLY A 211 -5.58 -23.16 -24.35
C GLY A 211 -6.39 -21.89 -24.65
N LEU A 212 -7.70 -22.04 -24.89
CA LEU A 212 -8.58 -20.91 -25.19
C LEU A 212 -8.74 -19.96 -24.00
N VAL A 213 -9.08 -20.49 -22.83
CA VAL A 213 -9.23 -19.70 -21.59
C VAL A 213 -7.91 -19.08 -21.19
N GLY A 214 -6.80 -19.81 -21.32
CA GLY A 214 -5.45 -19.31 -21.04
C GLY A 214 -5.04 -18.15 -21.94
N ARG A 215 -5.40 -18.17 -23.25
CA ARG A 215 -5.18 -17.03 -24.15
C ARG A 215 -6.04 -15.83 -23.77
N TYR A 216 -7.32 -16.03 -23.46
CA TYR A 216 -8.21 -14.96 -22.98
C TYR A 216 -7.65 -14.30 -21.71
N ALA A 217 -7.29 -15.09 -20.70
CA ALA A 217 -6.75 -14.60 -19.45
C ALA A 217 -5.46 -13.80 -19.65
N ARG A 218 -4.50 -14.32 -20.41
CA ARG A 218 -3.20 -13.67 -20.65
C ARG A 218 -3.30 -12.41 -21.51
N TRP A 219 -3.99 -12.49 -22.65
CA TRP A 219 -3.98 -11.42 -23.64
C TRP A 219 -4.99 -10.32 -23.35
N HIS A 220 -6.11 -10.64 -22.67
CA HIS A 220 -7.14 -9.66 -22.37
C HIS A 220 -7.09 -9.19 -20.92
N LEU A 221 -7.23 -10.10 -19.96
CA LEU A 221 -7.39 -9.74 -18.54
C LEU A 221 -6.07 -9.29 -17.91
N LEU A 222 -5.02 -10.11 -17.97
CA LEU A 222 -3.72 -9.78 -17.40
C LEU A 222 -3.10 -8.54 -18.08
N ARG A 223 -3.25 -8.41 -19.41
CA ARG A 223 -2.84 -7.18 -20.13
C ARG A 223 -3.60 -5.94 -19.67
N HIS A 224 -4.89 -6.05 -19.36
CA HIS A 224 -5.66 -4.93 -18.82
C HIS A 224 -5.21 -4.58 -17.39
N LEU A 225 -4.99 -5.58 -16.54
CA LEU A 225 -4.50 -5.36 -15.18
C LEU A 225 -3.12 -4.68 -15.19
N ARG A 226 -2.18 -5.14 -16.03
CA ARG A 226 -0.83 -4.53 -16.15
C ARG A 226 -0.92 -3.06 -16.58
N ARG A 227 -1.69 -2.75 -17.62
CA ARG A 227 -1.92 -1.35 -18.05
C ARG A 227 -2.63 -0.48 -17.02
N SER A 228 -3.51 -1.07 -16.21
CA SER A 228 -4.14 -0.35 -15.09
C SER A 228 -3.13 -0.05 -14.00
N ALA A 229 -2.19 -0.96 -13.78
CA ALA A 229 -1.17 -0.86 -12.76
C ALA A 229 -0.08 0.15 -13.13
N GLU A 230 0.36 0.15 -14.39
CA GLU A 230 1.25 1.17 -14.97
C GLU A 230 0.69 2.59 -14.82
N ARG A 231 -0.63 2.75 -14.84
CA ARG A 231 -1.32 4.04 -14.67
C ARG A 231 -1.65 4.37 -13.21
N GLY A 232 -1.28 3.52 -12.25
CA GLY A 232 -1.63 3.70 -10.83
C GLY A 232 -3.13 3.52 -10.52
N GLU A 233 -3.90 2.95 -11.44
CA GLU A 233 -5.36 2.77 -11.32
C GLU A 233 -5.75 1.34 -10.91
N LEU A 234 -4.79 0.46 -10.61
CA LEU A 234 -5.08 -0.92 -10.27
C LEU A 234 -5.85 -1.02 -8.95
N THR A 235 -7.11 -1.43 -9.03
CA THR A 235 -7.96 -1.65 -7.86
C THR A 235 -8.05 -3.13 -7.50
N LYS A 236 -8.29 -3.42 -6.21
CA LYS A 236 -8.63 -4.77 -5.75
C LYS A 236 -9.82 -5.33 -6.53
N SER A 237 -10.84 -4.52 -6.78
CA SER A 237 -12.03 -4.90 -7.54
C SER A 237 -11.72 -5.34 -8.97
N ALA A 238 -10.75 -4.70 -9.64
CA ALA A 238 -10.31 -5.13 -10.97
C ALA A 238 -9.68 -6.53 -10.94
N ILE A 239 -8.86 -6.82 -9.92
CA ILE A 239 -8.24 -8.14 -9.71
C ILE A 239 -9.31 -9.20 -9.42
N TYR A 240 -10.25 -8.93 -8.50
CA TYR A 240 -11.35 -9.85 -8.21
C TYR A 240 -12.23 -10.08 -9.44
N GLY A 241 -12.56 -9.02 -10.18
CA GLY A 241 -13.31 -9.11 -11.43
C GLY A 241 -12.60 -10.01 -12.45
N ALA A 242 -11.28 -9.90 -12.61
CA ALA A 242 -10.52 -10.78 -13.48
C ALA A 242 -10.60 -12.25 -13.04
N ARG A 243 -10.46 -12.54 -11.73
CA ARG A 243 -10.64 -13.90 -11.18
C ARG A 243 -12.04 -14.45 -11.46
N THR A 244 -13.07 -13.66 -11.21
CA THR A 244 -14.47 -14.05 -11.46
C THR A 244 -14.71 -14.38 -12.94
N ASN A 245 -14.14 -13.60 -13.86
CA ASN A 245 -14.23 -13.87 -15.30
C ASN A 245 -13.51 -15.18 -15.69
N ILE A 246 -12.31 -15.43 -15.13
CA ILE A 246 -11.55 -16.67 -15.40
C ILE A 246 -12.27 -17.89 -14.84
N ASN A 247 -12.73 -17.83 -13.59
CA ASN A 247 -13.52 -18.91 -12.98
C ASN A 247 -14.82 -19.18 -13.74
N GLY A 248 -15.47 -18.12 -14.23
CA GLY A 248 -16.60 -18.25 -15.13
C GLY A 248 -16.25 -19.04 -16.38
N ALA A 249 -15.18 -18.66 -17.08
CA ALA A 249 -14.75 -19.34 -18.30
C ALA A 249 -14.37 -20.81 -18.06
N VAL A 250 -13.68 -21.10 -16.94
CA VAL A 250 -13.35 -22.48 -16.55
C VAL A 250 -14.61 -23.30 -16.26
N ARG A 251 -15.58 -22.73 -15.53
CA ARG A 251 -16.85 -23.41 -15.26
C ARG A 251 -17.62 -23.72 -16.55
N LEU A 252 -17.60 -22.80 -17.54
CA LEU A 252 -18.19 -23.06 -18.84
C LEU A 252 -17.49 -24.21 -19.58
N GLY A 253 -16.16 -24.26 -19.56
CA GLY A 253 -15.40 -25.38 -20.14
C GLY A 253 -15.70 -26.72 -19.46
N GLN A 254 -15.78 -26.75 -18.14
CA GLN A 254 -16.19 -27.95 -17.38
C GLN A 254 -17.61 -28.38 -17.70
N TRP A 255 -18.54 -27.43 -17.89
CA TRP A 255 -19.89 -27.73 -18.31
C TRP A 255 -19.94 -28.27 -19.74
N ALA A 256 -19.22 -27.65 -20.68
CA ALA A 256 -19.12 -28.11 -22.06
C ALA A 256 -18.58 -29.55 -22.13
N ALA A 257 -17.52 -29.85 -21.37
CA ALA A 257 -16.97 -31.20 -21.27
C ALA A 257 -17.99 -32.22 -20.75
N ARG A 258 -18.79 -31.88 -19.73
CA ARG A 258 -19.88 -32.75 -19.23
C ARG A 258 -20.96 -33.01 -20.29
N GLN A 259 -21.16 -32.09 -21.23
CA GLN A 259 -22.08 -32.24 -22.35
C GLN A 259 -21.44 -32.88 -23.59
N GLY A 260 -20.20 -33.38 -23.48
CA GLY A 260 -19.48 -34.01 -24.59
C GLY A 260 -19.07 -33.03 -25.70
N THR A 261 -18.92 -31.74 -25.39
CA THR A 261 -18.51 -30.69 -26.33
C THR A 261 -17.36 -29.86 -25.77
N THR A 262 -16.91 -28.85 -26.51
CA THR A 262 -15.88 -27.88 -26.13
C THR A 262 -16.43 -26.45 -26.21
N ILE A 263 -15.70 -25.47 -25.69
CA ILE A 263 -16.11 -24.06 -25.79
C ILE A 263 -16.16 -23.61 -27.26
N THR A 264 -15.29 -24.16 -28.12
CA THR A 264 -15.21 -23.83 -29.55
C THR A 264 -16.37 -24.42 -30.35
N ALA A 265 -16.86 -25.61 -29.98
CA ALA A 265 -17.99 -26.28 -30.62
C ALA A 265 -19.35 -25.98 -29.96
N LEU A 266 -19.37 -25.21 -28.87
CA LEU A 266 -20.59 -24.84 -28.15
C LEU A 266 -21.60 -24.14 -29.09
N THR A 267 -22.86 -24.56 -29.00
CA THR A 267 -24.00 -23.97 -29.74
C THR A 267 -24.79 -22.98 -28.88
N GLN A 268 -25.57 -22.10 -29.53
CA GLN A 268 -26.42 -21.13 -28.81
C GLN A 268 -27.43 -21.80 -27.85
N PRO A 269 -28.16 -22.87 -28.22
CA PRO A 269 -29.05 -23.55 -27.29
C PRO A 269 -28.33 -24.12 -26.07
N GLN A 270 -27.14 -24.70 -26.26
CA GLN A 270 -26.33 -25.22 -25.15
C GLN A 270 -25.86 -24.09 -24.22
N LEU A 271 -25.44 -22.94 -24.78
CA LEU A 271 -25.10 -21.79 -23.96
C LEU A 271 -26.31 -21.29 -23.14
N GLU A 272 -27.50 -21.28 -23.72
CA GLU A 272 -28.72 -20.90 -23.03
C GLU A 272 -29.08 -21.89 -21.92
N SER A 273 -28.94 -23.20 -22.16
CA SER A 273 -29.08 -24.22 -21.11
C SER A 273 -28.10 -24.00 -19.96
N TYR A 274 -26.83 -23.70 -20.26
CA TYR A 274 -25.84 -23.36 -19.24
C TYR A 274 -26.26 -22.11 -18.43
N LEU A 275 -26.75 -21.06 -19.09
CA LEU A 275 -27.18 -19.84 -18.40
C LEU A 275 -28.46 -20.05 -17.57
N ALA A 276 -29.32 -20.99 -17.94
CA ALA A 276 -30.48 -21.39 -17.15
C ALA A 276 -30.06 -22.18 -15.89
N GLU A 277 -29.06 -23.08 -16.01
CA GLU A 277 -28.50 -23.83 -14.88
C GLU A 277 -27.70 -22.92 -13.92
N TYR A 278 -27.06 -21.86 -14.45
CA TYR A 278 -26.27 -20.91 -13.67
C TYR A 278 -26.72 -19.45 -13.88
N PRO A 279 -27.83 -19.01 -13.25
CA PRO A 279 -28.42 -17.68 -13.47
C PRO A 279 -27.46 -16.51 -13.19
N GLY A 280 -26.57 -16.67 -12.19
CA GLY A 280 -25.55 -15.67 -11.83
C GLY A 280 -24.31 -15.64 -12.73
N ALA A 281 -24.21 -16.55 -13.71
CA ALA A 281 -23.04 -16.63 -14.58
C ALA A 281 -23.03 -15.53 -15.65
N ARG A 282 -24.19 -15.00 -16.03
CA ARG A 282 -24.37 -14.17 -17.23
C ARG A 282 -23.36 -13.03 -17.33
N ASP A 283 -23.24 -12.21 -16.29
CA ASP A 283 -22.36 -11.02 -16.31
C ASP A 283 -20.88 -11.39 -16.41
N SER A 284 -20.47 -12.47 -15.71
CA SER A 284 -19.10 -12.99 -15.79
C SER A 284 -18.78 -13.65 -17.14
N GLN A 285 -19.79 -14.21 -17.82
CA GLN A 285 -19.61 -14.87 -19.12
C GLN A 285 -19.66 -13.89 -20.29
N GLN A 286 -20.38 -12.78 -20.18
CA GLN A 286 -20.55 -11.82 -21.29
C GLN A 286 -19.21 -11.40 -21.89
N ARG A 287 -18.22 -11.07 -21.05
CA ARG A 287 -16.89 -10.67 -21.52
C ARG A 287 -16.13 -11.83 -22.15
N PHE A 288 -16.23 -13.02 -21.55
CA PHE A 288 -15.59 -14.20 -22.09
C PHE A 288 -16.21 -14.60 -23.42
N VAL A 289 -17.52 -14.87 -23.52
CA VAL A 289 -18.20 -15.31 -24.76
C VAL A 289 -18.04 -14.32 -25.92
N ALA A 290 -17.98 -13.01 -25.64
CA ALA A 290 -17.71 -12.01 -26.68
C ALA A 290 -16.27 -12.07 -27.24
N TRP A 291 -15.34 -12.72 -26.55
CA TRP A 291 -13.93 -12.79 -26.94
C TRP A 291 -13.64 -13.89 -27.99
N PRO A 292 -14.09 -15.15 -27.86
CA PRO A 292 -14.00 -16.17 -28.91
C PRO A 292 -14.56 -15.72 -30.26
N GLY A 293 -15.66 -14.94 -30.26
CA GLY A 293 -16.21 -14.38 -31.50
C GLY A 293 -15.25 -13.44 -32.22
N ARG A 294 -14.51 -12.61 -31.47
CA ARG A 294 -13.46 -11.72 -32.01
C ARG A 294 -12.19 -12.48 -32.38
N ALA A 295 -11.84 -13.49 -31.61
CA ALA A 295 -10.70 -14.38 -31.87
C ALA A 295 -11.00 -15.45 -32.94
N ARG A 296 -12.22 -15.45 -33.52
CA ARG A 296 -12.75 -16.44 -34.48
C ARG A 296 -12.70 -17.90 -33.98
N ALA A 297 -12.65 -18.10 -32.67
CA ALA A 297 -12.61 -19.42 -32.05
C ALA A 297 -14.02 -20.04 -31.88
N ASN A 298 -15.05 -19.21 -31.67
CA ASN A 298 -16.45 -19.61 -31.75
C ASN A 298 -17.30 -18.38 -32.08
N ARG A 299 -18.04 -18.42 -33.20
CA ARG A 299 -18.92 -17.32 -33.65
C ARG A 299 -20.41 -17.69 -33.56
N ASN A 300 -20.72 -18.90 -33.11
CA ASN A 300 -22.08 -19.46 -33.08
C ASN A 300 -22.83 -19.13 -31.79
N VAL A 301 -22.14 -18.51 -30.83
CA VAL A 301 -22.68 -18.18 -29.52
C VAL A 301 -22.55 -16.69 -29.23
N THR A 302 -23.58 -16.10 -28.62
CA THR A 302 -23.58 -14.70 -28.21
C THR A 302 -24.37 -14.51 -26.92
N ILE A 303 -23.86 -13.67 -26.03
CA ILE A 303 -24.62 -13.13 -24.91
C ILE A 303 -24.83 -11.63 -25.18
N PRO A 304 -26.07 -11.16 -25.41
CA PRO A 304 -26.32 -9.74 -25.60
C PRO A 304 -25.97 -8.99 -24.31
N TRP A 305 -25.25 -7.87 -24.47
CA TRP A 305 -25.03 -6.91 -23.40
C TRP A 305 -26.37 -6.34 -23.00
N ARG A 306 -26.77 -6.54 -21.74
CA ARG A 306 -27.86 -5.71 -21.20
C ARG A 306 -27.28 -4.29 -21.11
N GLY A 307 -27.96 -3.32 -21.71
CA GLY A 307 -27.72 -1.92 -21.35
C GLY A 307 -27.87 -1.76 -19.84
N ALA A 308 -27.30 -0.70 -19.27
CA ALA A 308 -27.64 -0.33 -17.90
C ALA A 308 -29.17 -0.29 -17.82
N THR A 309 -29.76 -1.22 -17.06
CA THR A 309 -31.19 -1.17 -16.79
C THR A 309 -31.41 0.15 -16.07
N SER A 310 -32.21 1.03 -16.67
CA SER A 310 -32.82 2.11 -15.90
C SER A 310 -33.46 1.47 -14.68
N PRO A 311 -33.29 2.04 -13.48
CA PRO A 311 -33.83 1.44 -12.26
C PRO A 311 -35.31 1.13 -12.48
N GLU A 312 -35.67 -0.14 -12.30
CA GLU A 312 -37.02 -0.67 -12.50
C GLU A 312 -38.00 -0.10 -11.45
N VAL A 313 -37.46 0.51 -10.39
CA VAL A 313 -38.18 1.19 -9.33
C VAL A 313 -37.83 2.68 -9.38
N ILE A 314 -38.77 3.48 -9.89
CA ILE A 314 -38.79 4.93 -9.67
C ILE A 314 -39.60 5.11 -8.38
N VAL A 315 -38.94 5.48 -7.29
CA VAL A 315 -39.61 5.91 -6.06
C VAL A 315 -40.47 7.12 -6.43
N THR A 316 -41.76 7.11 -6.06
CA THR A 316 -42.62 8.26 -6.35
C THR A 316 -42.11 9.49 -5.58
N ASP A 317 -42.31 10.70 -6.10
CA ASP A 317 -41.90 11.92 -5.39
C ASP A 317 -42.51 11.97 -3.97
N THR A 318 -43.72 11.45 -3.80
CA THR A 318 -44.41 11.34 -2.50
C THR A 318 -43.66 10.42 -1.54
N ASP A 319 -43.29 9.21 -1.97
CA ASP A 319 -42.55 8.26 -1.15
C ASP A 319 -41.15 8.78 -0.82
N HIS A 320 -40.52 9.51 -1.74
CA HIS A 320 -39.22 10.14 -1.55
C HIS A 320 -39.28 11.22 -0.47
N TRP A 321 -40.26 12.12 -0.52
CA TRP A 321 -40.47 13.14 0.50
C TRP A 321 -40.85 12.54 1.86
N GLU A 322 -41.66 11.48 1.89
CA GLU A 322 -41.99 10.78 3.13
C GLU A 322 -40.74 10.17 3.79
N GLN A 323 -39.85 9.56 2.99
CA GLN A 323 -38.57 9.03 3.48
C GLN A 323 -37.64 10.13 4.00
N ILE A 324 -37.54 11.26 3.29
CA ILE A 324 -36.77 12.43 3.78
C ILE A 324 -37.35 12.91 5.11
N ASN A 325 -38.68 13.06 5.19
CA ASN A 325 -39.36 13.54 6.39
C ASN A 325 -39.14 12.60 7.58
N ARG A 326 -39.21 11.29 7.34
CA ARG A 326 -38.91 10.26 8.34
C ARG A 326 -37.46 10.36 8.83
N LEU A 327 -36.49 10.51 7.93
CA LEU A 327 -35.08 10.61 8.33
C LEU A 327 -34.75 11.93 9.05
N LEU A 328 -35.49 13.02 8.77
CA LEU A 328 -35.37 14.28 9.50
C LEU A 328 -35.92 14.19 10.92
N HIS A 329 -37.00 13.44 11.17
CA HIS A 329 -37.76 13.54 12.43
C HIS A 329 -37.81 12.26 13.28
N ASP A 330 -37.59 11.07 12.73
CA ASP A 330 -37.67 9.81 13.49
C ASP A 330 -36.35 9.54 14.24
N GLU A 331 -36.28 9.98 15.50
CA GLU A 331 -35.10 9.82 16.36
C GLU A 331 -34.83 8.38 16.79
N ARG A 332 -35.74 7.44 16.51
CA ARG A 332 -35.50 6.00 16.73
C ARG A 332 -34.51 5.43 15.71
N ILE A 333 -34.31 6.10 14.59
CA ILE A 333 -33.30 5.74 13.59
C ILE A 333 -31.95 6.32 14.03
N ALA A 334 -30.91 5.48 14.03
CA ALA A 334 -29.59 5.92 14.43
C ALA A 334 -29.10 7.13 13.62
N LEU A 335 -28.47 8.10 14.29
CA LEU A 335 -28.09 9.39 13.70
C LEU A 335 -27.25 9.24 12.41
N TYR A 336 -26.32 8.30 12.37
CA TYR A 336 -25.48 8.04 11.18
C TYR A 336 -26.32 7.54 9.99
N ALA A 337 -27.35 6.73 10.23
CA ALA A 337 -28.24 6.22 9.19
C ALA A 337 -29.19 7.32 8.67
N ARG A 338 -29.65 8.21 9.56
CA ARG A 338 -30.41 9.42 9.19
C ARG A 338 -29.58 10.33 8.28
N ILE A 339 -28.37 10.68 8.71
CA ILE A 339 -27.45 11.52 7.94
C ILE A 339 -27.11 10.88 6.59
N GLY A 340 -26.72 9.61 6.56
CA GLY A 340 -26.38 8.91 5.32
C GLY A 340 -27.57 8.77 4.36
N GLY A 341 -28.77 8.49 4.89
CA GLY A 341 -30.01 8.49 4.10
C GLY A 341 -30.31 9.86 3.50
N LEU A 342 -30.16 10.95 4.26
CA LEU A 342 -30.37 12.31 3.77
C LEU A 342 -29.36 12.71 2.70
N PHE A 343 -28.07 12.35 2.85
CA PHE A 343 -27.08 12.57 1.80
C PHE A 343 -27.42 11.82 0.51
N THR A 344 -27.96 10.61 0.65
CA THR A 344 -28.38 9.79 -0.50
C THR A 344 -29.61 10.42 -1.18
N LEU A 345 -30.63 10.78 -0.41
CA LEU A 345 -31.92 11.24 -0.94
C LEU A 345 -31.91 12.70 -1.43
N LEU A 346 -31.15 13.60 -0.80
CA LEU A 346 -31.12 15.02 -1.16
C LEU A 346 -30.04 15.36 -2.19
N PHE A 347 -28.92 14.63 -2.17
CA PHE A 347 -27.73 14.97 -2.97
C PHE A 347 -27.29 13.84 -3.91
N ALA A 348 -28.06 12.75 -4.00
CA ALA A 348 -27.73 11.56 -4.78
C ALA A 348 -26.31 11.00 -4.50
N GLN A 349 -25.82 11.18 -3.27
CA GLN A 349 -24.46 10.78 -2.92
C GLN A 349 -24.38 9.26 -2.79
N PRO A 350 -23.43 8.59 -3.48
CA PRO A 350 -23.20 7.17 -3.30
C PRO A 350 -22.77 6.85 -1.87
N LEU A 351 -23.24 5.73 -1.31
CA LEU A 351 -22.91 5.31 0.05
C LEU A 351 -21.39 5.22 0.29
N GLN A 352 -20.63 4.78 -0.71
CA GLN A 352 -19.16 4.75 -0.65
C GLN A 352 -18.52 6.14 -0.44
N THR A 353 -19.11 7.18 -1.01
CA THR A 353 -18.66 8.57 -0.86
C THR A 353 -19.03 9.06 0.54
N ILE A 354 -20.27 8.79 0.99
CA ILE A 354 -20.75 9.18 2.31
C ILE A 354 -19.88 8.59 3.42
N VAL A 355 -19.54 7.30 3.34
CA VAL A 355 -18.69 6.62 4.33
C VAL A 355 -17.25 7.16 4.34
N ALA A 356 -16.76 7.65 3.19
CA ALA A 356 -15.42 8.18 3.05
C ALA A 356 -15.31 9.70 3.30
N MET A 357 -16.44 10.39 3.46
CA MET A 357 -16.48 11.84 3.65
C MET A 357 -15.84 12.25 4.98
N ARG A 358 -15.10 13.36 4.93
CA ARG A 358 -14.52 14.01 6.09
C ARG A 358 -15.29 15.29 6.42
N VAL A 359 -15.22 15.71 7.69
CA VAL A 359 -15.98 16.86 8.21
C VAL A 359 -15.62 18.16 7.49
N ASP A 360 -14.36 18.33 7.09
CA ASP A 360 -13.85 19.48 6.33
C ASP A 360 -14.43 19.58 4.91
N GLN A 361 -15.04 18.52 4.39
CA GLN A 361 -15.71 18.50 3.10
C GLN A 361 -17.19 18.96 3.18
N VAL A 362 -17.70 19.26 4.38
CA VAL A 362 -19.07 19.74 4.59
C VAL A 362 -19.03 21.21 4.97
N THR A 363 -19.35 22.08 4.01
CA THR A 363 -19.47 23.52 4.25
C THR A 363 -20.90 23.89 4.61
N ARG A 364 -21.11 24.45 5.80
CA ARG A 364 -22.38 25.13 6.13
C ARG A 364 -22.36 26.50 5.48
N ARG A 365 -23.22 26.73 4.50
CA ARG A 365 -23.57 28.07 4.03
C ARG A 365 -24.93 28.41 4.63
N ASP A 366 -24.97 29.42 5.48
CA ASP A 366 -26.24 29.98 5.92
C ASP A 366 -26.90 30.62 4.69
N ALA A 367 -28.13 30.23 4.39
CA ALA A 367 -28.88 30.76 3.26
C ALA A 367 -29.26 32.22 3.56
N ALA A 368 -28.34 33.15 3.33
CA ALA A 368 -28.67 34.57 3.24
C ALA A 368 -29.51 34.80 1.98
N ARG A 369 -30.61 35.53 2.15
CA ARG A 369 -31.56 35.93 1.09
C ARG A 369 -30.82 36.46 -0.15
N SER A 370 -31.22 35.90 -1.30
CA SER A 370 -31.14 36.49 -2.66
C SER A 370 -29.82 37.16 -3.07
N GLY A 371 -29.03 36.45 -3.88
CA GLY A 371 -27.98 37.05 -4.70
C GLY A 371 -27.14 35.98 -5.38
N ARG A 372 -27.57 35.57 -6.59
CA ARG A 372 -26.85 34.78 -7.62
C ARG A 372 -25.95 33.62 -7.14
N PRO A 373 -26.23 32.35 -7.51
CA PRO A 373 -25.28 31.28 -7.25
C PRO A 373 -24.00 31.52 -8.08
N ASP A 374 -22.86 31.64 -7.40
CA ASP A 374 -21.56 31.44 -8.04
C ASP A 374 -21.50 30.01 -8.61
N PRO A 375 -21.04 29.82 -9.86
CA PRO A 375 -20.89 28.49 -10.40
C PRO A 375 -19.86 27.71 -9.56
N PRO A 376 -20.10 26.41 -9.29
CA PRO A 376 -19.14 25.59 -8.55
C PRO A 376 -17.80 25.57 -9.29
N SER A 377 -16.72 25.86 -8.56
CA SER A 377 -15.35 25.66 -9.05
C SER A 377 -15.19 24.23 -9.58
N PRO A 378 -14.60 24.04 -10.77
CA PRO A 378 -14.44 22.72 -11.35
C PRO A 378 -13.42 21.92 -10.53
N HIS A 379 -13.90 21.01 -9.68
CA HIS A 379 -13.10 19.85 -9.27
C HIS A 379 -12.79 19.02 -10.52
N PRO A 380 -11.61 18.36 -10.59
CA PRO A 380 -11.11 17.77 -11.82
C PRO A 380 -12.11 16.75 -12.35
N SER A 381 -12.79 17.13 -13.43
CA SER A 381 -13.69 16.26 -14.16
C SER A 381 -12.90 15.05 -14.63
N ARG A 382 -13.33 13.87 -14.20
CA ARG A 382 -13.12 12.67 -15.03
C ARG A 382 -13.75 12.99 -16.37
N ARG A 383 -12.92 13.11 -17.40
CA ARG A 383 -13.37 13.31 -18.79
C ARG A 383 -14.50 12.33 -19.09
N PRO A 384 -15.65 12.78 -19.62
CA PRO A 384 -16.58 11.87 -20.26
C PRO A 384 -15.85 11.17 -21.39
N VAL A 385 -15.91 9.84 -21.41
CA VAL A 385 -15.47 9.06 -22.56
C VAL A 385 -16.47 9.34 -23.67
N ASP A 386 -16.07 10.17 -24.64
CA ASP A 386 -16.80 10.33 -25.88
C ASP A 386 -17.04 8.96 -26.52
N ARG A 387 -18.31 8.57 -26.53
CA ARG A 387 -18.84 7.62 -27.51
C ARG A 387 -18.95 8.38 -28.83
N GLU A 388 -17.92 8.26 -29.65
CA GLU A 388 -18.00 8.08 -31.11
C GLU A 388 -16.62 8.33 -31.72
N HIS A 389 -15.89 7.26 -32.01
CA HIS A 389 -14.98 7.21 -33.16
C HIS A 389 -14.91 5.76 -33.64
N ARG A 390 -15.56 5.50 -34.78
CA ARG A 390 -15.28 4.36 -35.66
C ARG A 390 -13.91 4.62 -36.30
N PRO A 391 -12.88 3.79 -36.09
CA PRO A 391 -11.77 3.75 -37.01
C PRO A 391 -12.15 2.87 -38.20
N ARG A 392 -12.38 3.49 -39.36
CA ARG A 392 -12.14 2.83 -40.65
C ARG A 392 -10.64 2.59 -40.72
N LEU A 393 -10.20 1.33 -40.60
CA LEU A 393 -8.86 0.93 -40.99
C LEU A 393 -8.90 0.57 -42.47
N ALA A 394 -8.15 1.35 -43.24
CA ALA A 394 -7.82 1.11 -44.62
C ALA A 394 -7.05 -0.22 -44.75
N VAL A 395 -7.37 -0.95 -45.81
CA VAL A 395 -6.65 -2.11 -46.30
C VAL A 395 -5.42 -1.61 -47.07
N PRO A 396 -4.18 -2.00 -46.71
CA PRO A 396 -3.11 -2.06 -47.68
C PRO A 396 -3.19 -3.41 -48.43
N ARG A 397 -2.98 -3.34 -49.74
CA ARG A 397 -2.91 -4.47 -50.67
C ARG A 397 -1.86 -5.49 -50.26
#